data_AF-A0A6A3L355-F1
#
_entry.id   AF-A0A6A3L355-F1
#
_cell.length_a   1.000
_cell.length_b   1.000
_cell.length_c   1.000
_cell.angle_alpha   90.00
_cell.angle_beta   90.00
_cell.angle_gamma   90.00
#
_symmetry.space_group_name_H-M   'P 1'
#
loop_
_entity.id
_entity.type
_entity.pdbx_description
1 polymer ?
#
loop_
_entity_poly.entity_id
_entity_poly.type
_entity_poly.pdbx_seq_one_letter_code
_entity_poly.pdbx_strand_id
1 'polypeptide(L)'
;MSSRAWQVAAATAALAAVPLAYWQYQRHIELKERRESIKLLRKVELIATEVAVRLMHLETQAKELVEYEAKKAAGEAGEEEEDLAANSTLNSYYHFDSQGNKLKTKWDSYDVDEELERLEKEERGEQVSEPVAKPKKSARKVPQLTRSKALATSQSIEHEFEAVLSFLDDIRGDDEVKQLRKAIANKVTKEYFARIDAIQAMLAW
;
A
#
# COMPACT_ATOMS: atom_id res chain seq x y z
N MET A 1 51.96 61.38 11.32
CA MET A 1 50.47 61.39 11.43
C MET A 1 49.83 60.07 10.95
N SER A 2 50.50 58.92 11.08
CA SER A 2 50.07 57.66 10.45
C SER A 2 49.12 56.85 11.36
N SER A 3 49.48 56.58 12.61
CA SER A 3 48.78 55.58 13.44
C SER A 3 47.32 55.90 13.79
N ARG A 4 46.97 57.19 13.94
CA ARG A 4 45.57 57.60 14.23
C ARG A 4 44.65 57.41 13.03
N ALA A 5 45.14 57.62 11.82
CA ALA A 5 44.35 57.40 10.60
C ALA A 5 44.05 55.91 10.41
N TRP A 6 45.03 55.03 10.66
CA TRP A 6 44.82 53.57 10.62
C TRP A 6 43.86 53.07 11.70
N GLN A 7 43.93 53.62 12.92
CA GLN A 7 42.98 53.27 14.00
C GLN A 7 41.55 53.70 13.68
N VAL A 8 41.35 54.89 13.12
CA VAL A 8 40.03 55.36 12.71
C VAL A 8 39.49 54.53 11.54
N ALA A 9 40.32 54.25 10.52
CA ALA A 9 39.94 53.41 9.39
C ALA A 9 39.55 51.98 9.83
N ALA A 10 40.32 51.38 10.75
CA ALA A 10 40.03 50.07 11.31
C ALA A 10 38.72 50.07 12.13
N ALA A 11 38.48 51.09 12.95
CA ALA A 11 37.25 51.22 13.72
C ALA A 11 36.02 51.38 12.81
N THR A 12 36.11 52.20 11.76
CA THR A 12 35.02 52.36 10.78
C THR A 12 34.75 51.07 9.99
N ALA A 13 35.81 50.34 9.61
CA ALA A 13 35.67 49.05 8.93
C ALA A 13 35.02 48.00 9.85
N ALA A 14 35.40 47.95 11.13
CA ALA A 14 34.79 47.05 12.10
C ALA A 14 33.30 47.38 12.34
N LEU A 15 32.95 48.67 12.46
CA LEU A 15 31.55 49.10 12.63
C LEU A 15 30.67 48.77 11.42
N ALA A 16 31.22 48.74 10.21
CA ALA A 16 30.49 48.32 9.01
C ALA A 16 30.47 46.79 8.82
N ALA A 17 31.55 46.10 9.21
CA ALA A 17 31.68 44.65 9.06
C ALA A 17 30.80 43.87 10.03
N VAL A 18 30.59 44.35 11.26
CA VAL A 18 29.78 43.66 12.28
C VAL A 18 28.31 43.51 11.85
N PRO A 19 27.60 44.55 11.37
CA PRO A 19 26.24 44.41 10.85
C PRO A 19 26.14 43.50 9.63
N LEU A 20 27.12 43.58 8.71
CA LEU A 20 27.16 42.71 7.53
C LEU A 20 27.37 41.24 7.92
N ALA A 21 28.29 40.97 8.85
CA ALA A 21 28.54 39.63 9.36
C ALA A 21 27.33 39.08 10.12
N TYR A 22 26.65 39.90 10.92
CA TYR A 22 25.42 39.52 11.60
C TYR A 22 24.29 39.20 10.62
N TRP A 23 24.10 40.04 9.59
CA TRP A 23 23.12 39.79 8.53
C TRP A 23 23.43 38.52 7.74
N GLN A 24 24.69 38.29 7.37
CA GLN A 24 25.13 37.06 6.71
C GLN A 24 24.89 35.83 7.59
N TYR A 25 25.15 35.95 8.89
CA TYR A 25 24.92 34.87 9.86
C TYR A 25 23.43 34.55 10.00
N GLN A 26 22.58 35.56 10.15
CA GLN A 26 21.11 35.39 10.18
C GLN A 26 20.62 34.70 8.92
N ARG A 27 21.03 35.19 7.74
CA ARG A 27 20.67 34.57 6.46
C ARG A 27 21.12 33.11 6.37
N HIS A 28 22.29 32.79 6.92
CA HIS A 28 22.79 31.42 6.93
C HIS A 28 22.00 30.51 7.88
N ILE A 29 21.53 31.02 9.02
CA ILE A 29 20.62 30.31 9.92
C ILE A 29 19.28 30.05 9.21
N GLU A 30 18.67 31.09 8.65
CA GLU A 30 17.39 30.97 7.93
C GLU A 30 17.45 29.93 6.80
N LEU A 31 18.54 29.92 6.03
CA LEU A 31 18.75 28.93 4.97
C LEU A 31 18.93 27.51 5.53
N LYS A 32 19.54 27.34 6.71
CA LYS A 32 19.67 26.04 7.37
C LYS A 32 18.32 25.55 7.86
N GLU A 33 17.58 26.39 8.59
CA GLU A 33 16.24 26.09 9.10
C GLU A 33 15.30 25.71 7.95
N ARG A 34 15.29 26.49 6.86
CA ARG A 34 14.52 26.17 5.66
C ARG A 34 14.87 24.80 5.09
N ARG A 35 16.16 24.46 4.97
CA ARG A 35 16.59 23.14 4.47
C ARG A 35 16.12 22.01 5.38
N GLU A 36 16.11 22.22 6.70
CA GLU A 36 15.63 21.25 7.67
C GLU A 36 14.11 21.06 7.56
N SER A 37 13.34 22.15 7.49
CA SER A 37 11.88 22.09 7.27
C SER A 37 11.54 21.39 5.96
N ILE A 38 12.24 21.68 4.86
CA ILE A 38 12.03 20.98 3.57
C ILE A 38 12.35 19.49 3.68
N LYS A 39 13.43 19.11 4.39
CA LYS A 39 13.75 17.69 4.62
C LYS A 39 12.65 17.00 5.42
N LEU A 40 12.10 17.66 6.44
CA LEU A 40 10.98 17.14 7.22
C LEU A 40 9.75 16.97 6.34
N LEU A 41 9.37 17.97 5.55
CA LEU A 41 8.24 17.88 4.63
C LEU A 41 8.38 16.72 3.65
N ARG A 42 9.57 16.47 3.11
CA ARG A 42 9.80 15.30 2.22
C ARG A 42 9.62 13.98 2.95
N LYS A 43 10.03 13.89 4.22
CA LYS A 43 9.79 12.68 5.04
C LYS A 43 8.29 12.49 5.28
N VAL A 44 7.57 13.57 5.57
CA VAL A 44 6.12 13.51 5.76
C VAL A 44 5.42 13.11 4.48
N GLU A 45 5.84 13.66 3.34
CA GLU A 45 5.31 13.27 2.03
C GLU A 45 5.54 11.78 1.75
N LEU A 46 6.73 11.25 2.05
CA LEU A 46 7.02 9.82 1.95
C LEU A 46 6.08 8.98 2.82
N ILE A 47 5.91 9.35 4.10
CA ILE A 47 4.99 8.66 5.01
C ILE A 47 3.56 8.73 4.47
N ALA A 48 3.09 9.90 4.05
CA ALA A 48 1.76 10.08 3.47
C ALA A 48 1.55 9.20 2.23
N THR A 49 2.57 9.06 1.37
CA THR A 49 2.50 8.15 0.22
C THR A 49 2.47 6.68 0.62
N GLU A 50 3.20 6.28 1.66
CA GLU A 50 3.17 4.91 2.17
C GLU A 50 1.77 4.56 2.72
N VAL A 51 1.20 5.44 3.54
CA VAL A 51 -0.16 5.29 4.07
C VAL A 51 -1.18 5.26 2.91
N ALA A 52 -1.00 6.08 1.88
CA ALA A 52 -1.84 6.07 0.69
C ALA A 52 -1.78 4.76 -0.10
N VAL A 53 -0.61 4.12 -0.19
CA VAL A 53 -0.48 2.80 -0.83
C VAL A 53 -1.24 1.73 -0.02
N ARG A 54 -1.15 1.77 1.31
CA ARG A 54 -1.95 0.87 2.18
C ARG A 54 -3.45 1.10 1.99
N LEU A 55 -3.87 2.36 1.87
CA LEU A 55 -5.26 2.73 1.56
C LEU A 55 -5.71 2.16 0.22
N MET A 56 -4.91 2.27 -0.84
CA MET A 56 -5.23 1.71 -2.16
C MET A 56 -5.33 0.17 -2.12
N HIS A 57 -4.47 -0.48 -1.35
CA HIS A 57 -4.54 -1.92 -1.15
C HIS A 57 -5.85 -2.32 -0.45
N LEU A 58 -6.21 -1.61 0.62
CA LEU A 58 -7.46 -1.81 1.33
C LEU A 58 -8.68 -1.54 0.44
N GLU A 59 -8.63 -0.52 -0.42
CA GLU A 59 -9.68 -0.21 -1.39
C GLU A 59 -9.93 -1.39 -2.34
N THR A 60 -8.85 -2.01 -2.82
CA THR A 60 -8.92 -3.19 -3.70
C THR A 60 -9.53 -4.38 -2.96
N GLN A 61 -9.07 -4.66 -1.74
CA GLN A 61 -9.61 -5.72 -0.89
C GLN A 61 -11.09 -5.51 -0.56
N ALA A 62 -11.51 -4.28 -0.29
CA ALA A 62 -12.89 -3.93 -0.01
C ALA A 62 -13.79 -4.16 -1.23
N LYS A 63 -13.34 -3.81 -2.44
CA LYS A 63 -14.08 -4.08 -3.68
C LYS A 63 -14.23 -5.59 -3.94
N GLU A 64 -13.13 -6.34 -3.79
CA GLU A 64 -13.15 -7.80 -3.94
C GLU A 64 -14.12 -8.47 -2.94
N LEU A 65 -14.16 -7.96 -1.70
CA LEU A 65 -15.09 -8.41 -0.67
C LEU A 65 -16.54 -8.20 -1.06
N VAL A 66 -16.89 -6.96 -1.44
CA VAL A 66 -18.26 -6.61 -1.82
C VAL A 66 -18.71 -7.40 -3.05
N GLU A 67 -17.83 -7.57 -4.05
CA GLU A 67 -18.13 -8.40 -5.22
C GLU A 67 -18.33 -9.87 -4.87
N TYR A 68 -17.51 -10.42 -3.96
CA TYR A 68 -17.64 -11.80 -3.50
C TYR A 68 -18.98 -12.01 -2.78
N GLU A 69 -19.34 -11.10 -1.88
CA GLU A 69 -20.60 -11.14 -1.14
C GLU A 69 -21.81 -10.95 -2.04
N ALA A 70 -21.75 -10.04 -3.02
CA ALA A 70 -22.81 -9.84 -4.00
C ALA A 70 -23.05 -11.11 -4.83
N LYS A 71 -21.98 -11.75 -5.32
CA LYS A 71 -22.10 -13.01 -6.07
C LYS A 71 -22.52 -14.19 -5.18
N LYS A 72 -22.15 -14.18 -3.89
CA LYS A 72 -22.65 -15.16 -2.92
C LYS A 72 -24.16 -14.99 -2.68
N ALA A 73 -24.63 -13.76 -2.54
CA ALA A 73 -26.05 -13.44 -2.41
C ALA A 73 -26.85 -13.77 -3.69
N ALA A 74 -26.24 -13.65 -4.87
CA ALA A 74 -26.84 -14.02 -6.15
C ALA A 74 -26.93 -15.55 -6.39
N GLY A 75 -26.45 -16.38 -5.46
CA GLY A 75 -26.50 -17.85 -5.59
C GLY A 75 -25.41 -18.45 -6.47
N GLU A 76 -24.57 -17.65 -7.13
CA GLU A 76 -23.46 -18.10 -7.97
C GLU A 76 -22.26 -18.68 -7.18
N ALA A 77 -22.36 -18.77 -5.84
CA ALA A 77 -21.33 -19.35 -4.98
C ALA A 77 -21.76 -20.66 -4.30
N GLY A 78 -23.04 -21.05 -4.43
CA GLY A 78 -23.60 -22.20 -3.71
C GLY A 78 -23.10 -23.57 -4.18
N GLU A 79 -22.64 -23.69 -5.43
CA GLU A 79 -22.22 -24.98 -5.99
C GLU A 79 -20.73 -25.33 -5.76
N GLU A 80 -19.89 -24.40 -5.27
CA GLU A 80 -18.43 -24.62 -5.12
C GLU A 80 -17.93 -24.50 -3.65
N GLU A 81 -18.76 -24.07 -2.70
CA GLU A 81 -18.37 -23.95 -1.28
C GLU A 81 -18.22 -25.31 -0.56
N GLU A 82 -19.01 -26.32 -0.92
CA GLU A 82 -18.88 -27.68 -0.36
C GLU A 82 -17.58 -28.37 -0.83
N ASP A 83 -17.14 -28.09 -2.06
CA ASP A 83 -15.92 -28.68 -2.63
C ASP A 83 -14.63 -27.97 -2.15
N LEU A 84 -14.68 -26.68 -1.78
CA LEU A 84 -13.48 -25.93 -1.36
C LEU A 84 -13.13 -26.12 0.12
N ALA A 85 -14.10 -26.34 1.00
CA ALA A 85 -13.84 -26.64 2.41
C ALA A 85 -13.09 -27.97 2.60
N ALA A 86 -13.33 -28.94 1.71
CA ALA A 86 -12.60 -30.21 1.68
C ALA A 86 -11.16 -30.07 1.15
N ASN A 87 -10.86 -29.02 0.38
CA ASN A 87 -9.60 -28.85 -0.34
C ASN A 87 -8.65 -27.78 0.26
N SER A 88 -9.11 -26.99 1.23
CA SER A 88 -8.37 -25.81 1.71
C SER A 88 -7.48 -26.04 2.93
N THR A 89 -7.60 -27.15 3.67
CA THR A 89 -7.10 -27.13 5.06
C THR A 89 -5.80 -27.89 5.32
N LEU A 90 -5.27 -28.72 4.42
CA LEU A 90 -3.93 -29.27 4.64
C LEU A 90 -3.37 -29.90 3.36
N ASN A 91 -2.05 -29.78 3.18
CA ASN A 91 -1.25 -30.36 2.10
C ASN A 91 -1.68 -31.81 1.81
N SER A 92 -2.42 -32.02 0.72
CA SER A 92 -3.20 -33.21 0.36
C SER A 92 -2.39 -34.46 0.03
N TYR A 93 -1.19 -34.62 0.59
CA TYR A 93 -0.29 -35.69 0.19
C TYR A 93 -0.69 -37.06 0.76
N TYR A 94 -1.26 -37.14 1.97
CA TYR A 94 -1.88 -38.37 2.51
C TYR A 94 -2.82 -38.02 3.67
N HIS A 95 -4.12 -37.92 3.42
CA HIS A 95 -5.12 -37.68 4.47
C HIS A 95 -6.25 -38.71 4.44
N PHE A 96 -6.57 -39.22 5.62
CA PHE A 96 -7.71 -40.09 5.87
C PHE A 96 -8.74 -39.32 6.68
N ASP A 97 -10.02 -39.54 6.42
CA ASP A 97 -11.08 -39.03 7.27
C ASP A 97 -11.05 -39.72 8.65
N SER A 98 -11.80 -39.18 9.62
CA SER A 98 -11.92 -39.78 10.95
C SER A 98 -12.62 -41.15 10.96
N GLN A 99 -13.16 -41.59 9.82
CA GLN A 99 -13.78 -42.89 9.59
C GLN A 99 -12.81 -43.88 8.91
N GLY A 100 -11.59 -43.46 8.58
CA GLY A 100 -10.55 -44.28 7.97
C GLY A 100 -10.57 -44.34 6.43
N ASN A 101 -11.36 -43.51 5.75
CA ASN A 101 -11.39 -43.44 4.29
C ASN A 101 -10.34 -42.47 3.77
N LYS A 102 -9.57 -42.89 2.75
CA LYS A 102 -8.58 -42.03 2.08
C LYS A 102 -9.30 -40.93 1.32
N LEU A 103 -8.97 -39.67 1.59
CA LEU A 103 -9.42 -38.55 0.78
C LEU A 103 -8.81 -38.67 -0.62
N LYS A 104 -9.64 -38.55 -1.66
CA LYS A 104 -9.19 -38.65 -3.05
C LYS A 104 -8.20 -37.53 -3.36
N THR A 105 -7.02 -37.91 -3.84
CA THR A 105 -5.99 -36.98 -4.28
C THR A 105 -6.00 -36.83 -5.79
N LYS A 106 -5.33 -35.79 -6.30
CA LYS A 106 -5.16 -35.54 -7.75
C LYS A 106 -4.53 -36.73 -8.50
N TRP A 107 -3.74 -37.54 -7.77
CA TRP A 107 -3.07 -38.73 -8.30
C TRP A 107 -3.97 -39.96 -8.30
N ASP A 108 -4.99 -40.02 -7.44
CA ASP A 108 -5.94 -41.14 -7.41
C ASP A 108 -6.89 -41.12 -8.62
N SER A 109 -6.99 -39.99 -9.31
CA SER A 109 -7.76 -39.81 -10.55
C SER A 109 -6.90 -39.78 -11.82
N TYR A 110 -5.57 -39.93 -11.70
CA TYR A 110 -4.67 -39.93 -12.85
C TYR A 110 -4.61 -41.34 -13.43
N ASP A 111 -5.12 -41.51 -14.65
CA ASP A 111 -5.04 -42.78 -15.36
C ASP A 111 -3.70 -42.86 -16.09
N VAL A 112 -2.78 -43.64 -15.51
CA VAL A 112 -1.42 -43.80 -16.02
C VAL A 112 -1.42 -44.53 -17.36
N ASP A 113 -2.36 -45.44 -17.59
CA ASP A 113 -2.42 -46.24 -18.81
C ASP A 113 -2.90 -45.37 -20.00
N GLU A 114 -3.88 -44.49 -19.78
CA GLU A 114 -4.34 -43.54 -20.80
C GLU A 114 -3.24 -42.53 -21.20
N GLU A 115 -2.45 -42.07 -20.23
CA GLU A 115 -1.36 -41.12 -20.48
C GLU A 115 -0.13 -41.79 -21.11
N LEU A 116 0.16 -43.05 -20.79
CA LEU A 116 1.14 -43.85 -21.52
C LEU A 116 0.72 -44.04 -22.98
N GLU A 117 -0.54 -44.42 -23.23
CA GLU A 117 -1.06 -44.52 -24.60
C GLU A 117 -0.99 -43.18 -25.35
N ARG A 118 -1.25 -42.07 -24.66
CA ARG A 118 -1.12 -40.73 -25.25
C ARG A 118 0.32 -40.43 -25.66
N LEU A 119 1.28 -40.72 -24.78
CA LEU A 119 2.71 -40.52 -25.07
C LEU A 119 3.19 -41.43 -26.20
N GLU A 120 2.71 -42.67 -26.28
CA GLU A 120 3.00 -43.59 -27.39
C GLU A 120 2.42 -43.11 -28.73
N LYS A 121 1.22 -42.50 -28.71
CA LYS A 121 0.58 -41.89 -29.90
C LYS A 121 1.31 -40.61 -30.33
N GLU A 122 1.79 -39.80 -29.38
CA GLU A 122 2.60 -38.61 -29.63
C GLU A 122 3.99 -38.96 -30.21
N GLU A 123 4.66 -40.00 -29.68
CA GLU A 123 5.93 -40.51 -30.21
C GLU A 123 5.77 -41.08 -31.63
N ARG A 124 4.60 -41.65 -31.94
CA ARG A 124 4.23 -42.15 -33.27
C ARG A 124 3.81 -41.04 -34.25
N GLY A 125 3.78 -39.78 -33.81
CA GLY A 125 3.48 -38.61 -34.63
C GLY A 125 2.00 -38.43 -34.99
N GLU A 126 1.10 -39.11 -34.27
CA GLU A 126 -0.35 -38.98 -34.47
C GLU A 126 -0.84 -37.74 -33.70
N GLN A 127 -1.49 -36.79 -34.39
CA GLN A 127 -2.02 -35.58 -33.75
C GLN A 127 -3.16 -35.96 -32.80
N VAL A 128 -2.81 -36.16 -31.53
CA VAL A 128 -3.79 -36.28 -30.44
C VAL A 128 -4.43 -34.90 -30.29
N SER A 129 -5.70 -34.77 -30.70
CA SER A 129 -6.51 -33.60 -30.37
C SER A 129 -6.53 -33.47 -28.86
N GLU A 130 -5.84 -32.46 -28.34
CA GLU A 130 -5.80 -32.17 -26.91
C GLU A 130 -7.23 -32.13 -26.38
N PRO A 131 -7.54 -32.83 -25.27
CA PRO A 131 -8.81 -32.61 -24.61
C PRO A 131 -8.85 -31.13 -24.24
N VAL A 132 -9.85 -30.41 -24.80
CA VAL A 132 -10.12 -29.01 -24.51
C VAL A 132 -10.05 -28.84 -23.01
N ALA A 133 -8.95 -28.26 -22.53
CA ALA A 133 -8.77 -27.95 -21.13
C ALA A 133 -9.90 -26.99 -20.80
N LYS A 134 -10.93 -27.50 -20.10
CA LYS A 134 -11.96 -26.66 -19.49
C LYS A 134 -11.19 -25.53 -18.80
N PRO A 135 -11.52 -24.25 -19.05
CA PRO A 135 -10.78 -23.17 -18.44
C PRO A 135 -10.80 -23.43 -16.94
N LYS A 136 -9.61 -23.67 -16.37
CA LYS A 136 -9.43 -23.74 -14.92
C LYS A 136 -9.98 -22.43 -14.41
N LYS A 137 -11.22 -22.43 -13.91
CA LYS A 137 -11.77 -21.32 -13.13
C LYS A 137 -10.70 -21.05 -12.10
N SER A 138 -10.03 -19.91 -12.23
CA SER A 138 -9.00 -19.50 -11.28
C SER A 138 -9.63 -19.61 -9.91
N ALA A 139 -9.12 -20.53 -9.07
CA ALA A 139 -9.68 -20.82 -7.76
C ALA A 139 -10.12 -19.52 -7.11
N ARG A 140 -11.45 -19.37 -7.01
CA ARG A 140 -12.09 -18.11 -6.65
C ARG A 140 -11.55 -17.74 -5.27
N LYS A 141 -10.69 -16.72 -5.23
CA LYS A 141 -10.01 -16.31 -3.99
C LYS A 141 -11.09 -15.93 -2.99
N VAL A 142 -11.28 -16.78 -1.99
CA VAL A 142 -12.05 -16.39 -0.81
C VAL A 142 -11.35 -15.14 -0.26
N PRO A 143 -12.09 -14.06 0.01
CA PRO A 143 -11.49 -12.84 0.52
C PRO A 143 -10.70 -13.11 1.81
N GLN A 144 -9.44 -12.66 1.87
CA GLN A 144 -8.58 -12.92 3.02
C GLN A 144 -8.94 -12.11 4.27
N LEU A 145 -9.76 -11.07 4.12
CA LEU A 145 -10.09 -10.10 5.16
C LEU A 145 -11.59 -10.14 5.44
N THR A 146 -12.01 -10.01 6.70
CA THR A 146 -13.46 -9.87 7.03
C THR A 146 -13.86 -8.39 6.97
N ARG A 147 -15.15 -8.08 6.72
CA ARG A 147 -15.66 -6.68 6.74
C ARG A 147 -15.27 -5.92 8.01
N SER A 148 -15.42 -6.54 9.17
CA SER A 148 -15.04 -5.94 10.46
C SER A 148 -13.56 -5.56 10.53
N LYS A 149 -12.67 -6.40 9.99
CA LYS A 149 -11.25 -6.10 9.91
C LYS A 149 -10.98 -4.99 8.90
N ALA A 150 -11.66 -4.99 7.74
CA ALA A 150 -11.55 -3.94 6.74
C ALA A 150 -11.93 -2.56 7.27
N LEU A 151 -13.01 -2.48 8.05
CA LEU A 151 -13.45 -1.26 8.74
C LEU A 151 -12.46 -0.81 9.82
N ALA A 152 -11.97 -1.74 10.65
CA ALA A 152 -10.95 -1.40 11.65
C ALA A 152 -9.66 -0.88 10.99
N THR A 153 -9.24 -1.47 9.87
CA THR A 153 -8.07 -1.00 9.13
C THR A 153 -8.30 0.35 8.46
N SER A 154 -9.51 0.66 7.97
CA SER A 154 -9.78 1.98 7.36
C SER A 154 -9.74 3.08 8.42
N GLN A 155 -10.30 2.85 9.61
CA GLN A 155 -10.22 3.77 10.76
C GLN A 155 -8.78 3.96 11.25
N SER A 156 -7.98 2.89 11.29
CA SER A 156 -6.56 2.99 11.63
C SER A 156 -5.80 3.88 10.64
N ILE A 157 -6.06 3.72 9.33
CA ILE A 157 -5.44 4.53 8.28
C ILE A 157 -5.91 6.00 8.37
N GLU A 158 -7.18 6.23 8.73
CA GLU A 158 -7.71 7.57 8.98
C GLU A 158 -6.92 8.29 10.07
N HIS A 159 -6.70 7.62 11.22
CA HIS A 159 -5.88 8.16 12.30
C HIS A 159 -4.41 8.37 11.91
N GLU A 160 -3.83 7.52 11.05
CA GLU A 160 -2.48 7.75 10.51
C GLU A 160 -2.43 9.05 9.68
N PHE A 161 -3.45 9.34 8.87
CA PHE A 161 -3.53 10.59 8.13
C PHE A 161 -3.80 11.81 9.02
N GLU A 162 -4.60 11.68 10.07
CA GLU A 162 -4.76 12.73 11.09
C GLU A 162 -3.44 13.04 11.78
N ALA A 163 -2.64 12.02 12.13
CA ALA A 163 -1.32 12.20 12.72
C ALA A 163 -0.36 12.89 11.74
N VAL A 164 -0.43 12.56 10.44
CA VAL A 164 0.32 13.28 9.38
C VAL A 164 -0.05 14.76 9.35
N LEU A 165 -1.35 15.10 9.40
CA LEU A 165 -1.80 16.49 9.42
C LEU A 165 -1.36 17.22 10.68
N SER A 166 -1.48 16.59 11.85
CA SER A 166 -0.99 17.16 13.11
C SER A 166 0.51 17.46 13.06
N PHE A 167 1.31 16.55 12.50
CA PHE A 167 2.75 16.77 12.36
C PHE A 167 3.08 17.86 11.32
N LEU A 168 2.29 17.99 10.26
CA LEU A 168 2.44 19.08 9.29
C LEU A 168 2.22 20.46 9.92
N ASP A 169 1.28 20.57 10.86
CA ASP A 169 0.99 21.84 11.54
C ASP A 169 2.18 22.33 12.39
N ASP A 170 2.94 21.41 12.99
CA ASP A 170 4.13 21.72 13.78
C ASP A 170 5.31 22.26 12.94
N ILE A 171 5.37 21.94 11.64
CA ILE A 171 6.46 22.36 10.77
C ILE A 171 6.32 23.87 10.46
N ARG A 172 7.26 24.68 10.96
CA ARG A 172 7.36 26.12 10.62
C ARG A 172 8.39 26.37 9.52
N GLY A 173 8.23 27.48 8.80
CA GLY A 173 9.16 27.89 7.75
C GLY A 173 8.64 29.05 6.90
N ASP A 174 9.39 29.36 5.86
CA ASP A 174 9.12 30.42 4.89
C ASP A 174 7.94 30.09 3.95
N ASP A 175 7.64 30.99 3.01
CA ASP A 175 6.50 30.86 2.09
C ASP A 175 6.56 29.59 1.23
N GLU A 176 7.76 29.13 0.86
CA GLU A 176 7.92 27.88 0.12
C GLU A 176 7.56 26.66 0.97
N VAL A 177 8.06 26.60 2.21
CA VAL A 177 7.67 25.55 3.17
C VAL A 177 6.16 25.58 3.42
N LYS A 178 5.56 26.77 3.50
CA LYS A 178 4.12 26.95 3.65
C LYS A 178 3.34 26.44 2.43
N GLN A 179 3.80 26.73 1.22
CA GLN A 179 3.18 26.23 -0.01
C GLN A 179 3.23 24.70 -0.09
N LEU A 180 4.40 24.10 0.19
CA LEU A 180 4.56 22.64 0.19
C LEU A 180 3.69 21.96 1.25
N ARG A 181 3.68 22.48 2.48
CA ARG A 181 2.81 21.98 3.55
C ARG A 181 1.33 22.01 3.14
N LYS A 182 0.89 23.13 2.55
CA LYS A 182 -0.48 23.29 2.05
C LYS A 182 -0.79 22.30 0.92
N ALA A 183 0.16 22.02 0.04
CA ALA A 183 -0.02 21.03 -1.03
C ALA A 183 -0.23 19.62 -0.45
N ILE A 184 0.59 19.22 0.52
CA ILE A 184 0.45 17.91 1.20
C ILE A 184 -0.88 17.84 1.94
N ALA A 185 -1.21 18.85 2.76
CA ALA A 185 -2.46 18.88 3.51
C ALA A 185 -3.69 18.82 2.59
N ASN A 186 -3.70 19.59 1.49
CA ASN A 186 -4.79 19.54 0.52
C ASN A 186 -4.94 18.15 -0.11
N LYS A 187 -3.83 17.47 -0.39
CA LYS A 187 -3.85 16.12 -0.96
C LYS A 187 -4.46 15.13 0.04
N VAL A 188 -4.02 15.15 1.29
CA VAL A 188 -4.56 14.30 2.36
C VAL A 188 -6.06 14.58 2.55
N THR A 189 -6.45 15.83 2.72
CA THR A 189 -7.83 16.20 3.04
C THR A 189 -8.80 15.95 1.90
N LYS A 190 -8.43 16.26 0.65
CA LYS A 190 -9.35 16.18 -0.49
C LYS A 190 -9.34 14.81 -1.16
N GLU A 191 -8.20 14.13 -1.18
CA GLU A 191 -8.05 12.88 -1.92
C GLU A 191 -8.14 11.68 -0.98
N TYR A 192 -7.35 11.63 0.09
CA TYR A 192 -7.24 10.43 0.91
C TYR A 192 -8.41 10.24 1.87
N PHE A 193 -8.87 11.29 2.57
CA PHE A 193 -10.08 11.17 3.40
C PHE A 193 -11.33 10.84 2.57
N ALA A 194 -11.51 11.47 1.40
CA ALA A 194 -12.64 11.15 0.52
C ALA A 194 -12.64 9.67 0.06
N ARG A 195 -11.46 9.07 -0.13
CA ARG A 195 -11.35 7.63 -0.43
C ARG A 195 -11.64 6.76 0.79
N ILE A 196 -11.20 7.15 1.98
CA ILE A 196 -11.53 6.45 3.23
C ILE A 196 -13.04 6.45 3.44
N ASP A 197 -13.70 7.60 3.31
CA ASP A 197 -15.16 7.74 3.40
C ASP A 197 -15.86 6.82 2.40
N ALA A 198 -15.37 6.74 1.17
CA ALA A 198 -15.92 5.84 0.16
C ALA A 198 -15.77 4.36 0.55
N ILE A 199 -14.62 3.96 1.10
CA ILE A 199 -14.39 2.58 1.58
C ILE A 199 -15.29 2.25 2.77
N GLN A 200 -15.39 3.14 3.74
CA GLN A 200 -16.27 2.98 4.89
C GLN A 200 -17.73 2.89 4.45
N ALA A 201 -18.15 3.74 3.51
CA ALA A 201 -19.49 3.68 2.92
C ALA A 201 -19.74 2.36 2.20
N MET A 202 -18.79 1.81 1.44
CA MET A 202 -18.94 0.50 0.79
C MET A 202 -19.08 -0.66 1.80
N LEU A 203 -18.40 -0.58 2.93
CA LEU A 203 -18.35 -1.65 3.94
C LEU A 203 -19.48 -1.58 4.97
N ALA A 204 -20.19 -0.44 5.07
CA ALA A 204 -21.28 -0.23 6.03
C ALA A 204 -22.62 -0.88 5.61
N TRP A 205 -22.74 -1.38 4.38
CA TRP A 205 -23.94 -2.04 3.84
C TRP A 205 -23.93 -3.55 4.05
#